data_AF-R5BCQ0-F1
#
_entry.id   AF-R5BCQ0-F1
#
_cell.length_a   1.000
_cell.length_b   1.000
_cell.length_c   1.000
_cell.angle_alpha   90.00
_cell.angle_beta   90.00
_cell.angle_gamma   90.00
#
_symmetry.space_group_name_H-M   'P 1'
#
loop_
_entity.id
_entity.type
_entity.pdbx_description
1 polymer ?
#
loop_
_entity_poly.entity_id
_entity_poly.type
_entity_poly.pdbx_seq_one_letter_code
_entity_poly.pdbx_strand_id
1 'polypeptide(L)'
;MFLRNSRYSHVALSLDEKLYTVYSFSRKRHDSPFSGGFMREYPVHYIINAMDVPIKLCRVDMTEEEYTAARARLNDAIERSESMIYNLFDAAALPFGKRYRLKDAYTCVSFASYVLGMDDVKDIGDLENRLSRNTVFEGGLNELIAKHSLTTPEGDCYYERRGLIAAARDLCTLVKRLMLRRKCA
;
A
#
# COMPACT_ATOMS: atom_id res chain seq x y z
N MET A 1 -11.52 7.99 -3.14
CA MET A 1 -10.91 9.32 -2.98
C MET A 1 -9.82 9.43 -4.04
N PHE A 2 -10.14 10.02 -5.19
CA PHE A 2 -9.21 10.15 -6.31
C PHE A 2 -8.31 11.36 -6.02
N LEU A 3 -7.02 11.12 -5.79
CA LEU A 3 -6.02 12.18 -5.80
C LEU A 3 -5.77 12.55 -7.27
N ARG A 4 -5.98 13.83 -7.63
CA ARG A 4 -5.97 14.34 -9.01
C ARG A 4 -4.64 14.22 -9.76
N ASN A 5 -3.57 13.72 -9.14
CA ASN A 5 -2.20 13.78 -9.67
C ASN A 5 -1.66 12.45 -10.23
N SER A 6 -2.39 11.34 -10.17
CA SER A 6 -1.96 10.08 -10.79
C SER A 6 -3.14 9.26 -11.28
N ARG A 7 -2.90 8.44 -12.31
CA ARG A 7 -3.85 7.42 -12.79
C ARG A 7 -3.95 6.23 -11.84
N TYR A 8 -3.01 6.10 -10.91
CA TYR A 8 -2.92 5.00 -9.96
C TYR A 8 -3.42 5.41 -8.57
N SER A 9 -4.17 4.53 -7.92
CA SER A 9 -4.78 4.79 -6.61
C SER A 9 -4.11 4.03 -5.46
N HIS A 10 -3.18 3.13 -5.75
CA HIS A 10 -2.54 2.25 -4.77
C HIS A 10 -1.09 1.96 -5.17
N VAL A 11 -0.25 1.71 -4.17
CA VAL A 11 1.16 1.36 -4.35
C VAL A 11 1.47 0.17 -3.44
N ALA A 12 2.14 -0.84 -3.98
CA ALA A 12 2.59 -1.99 -3.23
C ALA A 12 4.04 -2.35 -3.63
N LEU A 13 4.76 -3.00 -2.72
CA LEU A 13 6.14 -3.41 -2.90
C LEU A 13 6.23 -4.93 -3.03
N SER A 14 7.16 -5.44 -3.82
CA SER A 14 7.50 -6.86 -3.82
C SER A 14 9.01 -7.06 -3.78
N LEU A 15 9.43 -8.13 -3.11
CA LEU A 15 10.80 -8.65 -3.21
C LEU A 15 10.89 -9.81 -4.23
N ASP A 16 9.76 -10.25 -4.77
CA ASP A 16 9.66 -11.34 -5.74
C ASP A 16 9.36 -10.78 -7.13
N GLU A 17 10.22 -11.09 -8.10
CA GLU A 17 10.05 -10.68 -9.49
C GLU A 17 8.72 -11.16 -10.10
N LYS A 18 8.17 -12.28 -9.60
CA LYS A 18 6.91 -12.84 -10.07
C LYS A 18 5.68 -12.24 -9.39
N LEU A 19 5.87 -11.38 -8.38
CA LEU A 19 4.80 -10.67 -7.68
C LEU A 19 3.77 -11.60 -7.02
N TYR A 20 4.16 -12.82 -6.62
CA TYR A 20 3.27 -13.72 -5.88
C TYR A 20 2.83 -13.11 -4.55
N THR A 21 3.68 -12.28 -3.98
CA THR A 21 3.42 -11.55 -2.75
C THR A 21 3.79 -10.10 -2.92
N VAL A 22 2.85 -9.22 -2.58
CA VAL A 22 3.08 -7.78 -2.49
C VAL A 22 2.74 -7.29 -1.09
N TYR A 23 3.44 -6.25 -0.64
CA TYR A 23 3.30 -5.67 0.69
C TYR A 23 2.89 -4.21 0.57
N SER A 24 1.88 -3.81 1.33
CA SER A 24 1.44 -2.43 1.34
C SER A 24 0.71 -2.07 2.63
N PHE A 25 0.33 -0.80 2.73
CA PHE A 25 -0.72 -0.38 3.64
C PHE A 25 -2.04 -0.29 2.88
N SER A 26 -2.95 -1.21 3.16
CA SER A 26 -4.24 -1.27 2.48
C SER A 26 -5.36 -1.63 3.44
N ARG A 27 -6.57 -1.74 2.89
CA ARG A 27 -7.77 -2.16 3.61
C ARG A 27 -7.65 -3.66 3.91
N LYS A 28 -7.86 -4.07 5.16
CA LYS A 28 -7.91 -5.50 5.52
C LYS A 28 -9.05 -6.24 4.84
N ARG A 29 -10.13 -5.54 4.51
CA ARG A 29 -11.34 -6.09 3.88
C ARG A 29 -11.89 -5.12 2.84
N HIS A 30 -12.56 -5.67 1.83
CA HIS A 30 -13.14 -4.89 0.74
C HIS A 30 -14.15 -3.82 1.23
N ASP A 31 -15.01 -4.18 2.19
CA ASP A 31 -16.13 -3.35 2.68
C ASP A 31 -15.77 -2.39 3.83
N SER A 32 -14.54 -2.47 4.36
CA SER A 32 -14.10 -1.69 5.53
C SER A 32 -12.89 -0.83 5.19
N PRO A 33 -13.08 0.37 4.61
CA PRO A 33 -11.98 1.23 4.19
C PRO A 33 -11.13 1.75 5.36
N PHE A 34 -11.64 1.68 6.59
CA PHE A 34 -11.03 2.25 7.79
C PHE A 34 -10.42 1.21 8.73
N SER A 35 -10.51 -0.09 8.41
CA SER A 35 -9.76 -1.16 9.09
C SER A 35 -8.43 -1.44 8.38
N GLY A 36 -7.73 -0.40 7.93
CA GLY A 36 -6.50 -0.53 7.17
C GLY A 36 -5.26 -0.76 8.06
N GLY A 37 -4.26 -1.45 7.51
CA GLY A 37 -2.98 -1.70 8.17
C GLY A 37 -1.95 -2.25 7.20
N PHE A 38 -0.79 -2.67 7.72
CA PHE A 38 0.18 -3.41 6.92
C PHE A 38 -0.44 -4.73 6.48
N MET A 39 -0.34 -5.03 5.18
CA MET A 39 -0.96 -6.19 4.55
C MET A 39 0.02 -6.88 3.63
N ARG A 40 -0.01 -8.22 3.68
CA ARG A 40 0.41 -9.07 2.59
C ARG A 40 -0.76 -9.20 1.62
N GLU A 41 -0.63 -8.59 0.45
CA GLU A 41 -1.65 -8.59 -0.60
C GLU A 41 -1.27 -9.54 -1.73
N TYR A 42 -2.29 -9.92 -2.50
CA TYR A 42 -2.15 -10.72 -3.71
C TYR A 42 -2.73 -9.90 -4.86
N PRO A 43 -2.02 -9.77 -6.00
CA PRO A 43 -2.46 -8.89 -7.08
C PRO A 43 -3.89 -9.18 -7.56
N VAL A 44 -4.30 -10.46 -7.54
CA VAL A 44 -5.66 -10.91 -7.86
C VAL A 44 -6.78 -10.20 -7.09
N HIS A 45 -6.52 -9.70 -5.86
CA HIS A 45 -7.52 -8.97 -5.06
C HIS A 45 -7.83 -7.56 -5.59
N TYR A 46 -7.00 -7.02 -6.48
CA TYR A 46 -7.27 -5.73 -7.11
C TYR A 46 -8.31 -5.82 -8.23
N ILE A 47 -8.58 -7.01 -8.75
CA ILE A 47 -9.67 -7.24 -9.70
C ILE A 47 -10.97 -7.35 -8.92
N ILE A 48 -11.84 -6.37 -9.13
CA ILE A 48 -13.17 -6.32 -8.51
C ILE A 48 -14.20 -6.41 -9.63
N ASN A 49 -15.16 -7.33 -9.50
CA ASN A 49 -16.22 -7.55 -10.49
C ASN A 49 -15.70 -7.85 -11.91
N ALA A 50 -14.60 -8.61 -12.03
CA ALA A 50 -13.94 -8.95 -13.30
C ALA A 50 -13.47 -7.74 -14.14
N MET A 51 -13.40 -6.55 -13.54
CA MET A 51 -12.86 -5.36 -14.19
C MET A 51 -11.35 -5.39 -14.13
N ASP A 52 -10.71 -5.28 -15.29
CA ASP A 52 -9.26 -5.07 -15.36
C ASP A 52 -8.89 -3.70 -14.81
N VAL A 53 -7.69 -3.59 -14.25
CA VAL A 53 -7.18 -2.36 -13.66
C VAL A 53 -5.83 -2.01 -14.27
N PRO A 54 -5.58 -0.73 -14.58
CA PRO A 54 -4.28 -0.31 -15.09
C PRO A 54 -3.24 -0.41 -13.97
N ILE A 55 -2.11 -1.04 -14.28
CA ILE A 55 -0.97 -1.16 -13.38
C ILE A 55 0.30 -0.70 -14.07
N LYS A 56 1.25 -0.26 -13.25
CA LYS A 56 2.62 0.06 -13.63
C LYS A 56 3.56 -0.65 -12.68
N LEU A 57 4.41 -1.49 -13.24
CA LEU A 57 5.44 -2.21 -12.50
C LEU A 57 6.78 -1.53 -12.73
N CYS A 58 7.41 -1.12 -11.65
CA CYS A 58 8.75 -0.53 -11.68
C CYS A 58 9.73 -1.41 -10.92
N ARG A 59 10.91 -1.64 -11.50
CA ARG A 59 12.02 -2.31 -10.83
C ARG A 59 13.03 -1.27 -10.38
N VAL A 60 13.08 -1.03 -9.07
CA VAL A 60 13.96 0.00 -8.51
C VAL A 60 15.39 -0.51 -8.50
N ASP A 61 16.28 0.18 -9.20
CA ASP A 61 17.71 -0.09 -9.13
C ASP A 61 18.25 0.46 -7.81
N MET A 62 18.94 -0.37 -7.05
CA MET A 62 19.49 -0.06 -5.73
C MET A 62 20.91 -0.60 -5.62
N THR A 63 21.76 0.08 -4.84
CA THR A 63 23.01 -0.54 -4.38
C THR A 63 22.73 -1.68 -3.39
N GLU A 64 23.70 -2.53 -3.13
CA GLU A 64 23.56 -3.61 -2.13
C GLU A 64 23.24 -3.06 -0.74
N GLU A 65 23.81 -1.92 -0.37
CA GLU A 65 23.54 -1.24 0.90
C GLU A 65 22.10 -0.71 0.95
N GLU A 66 21.64 -0.06 -0.12
CA GLU A 66 20.27 0.46 -0.24
C GLU A 66 19.24 -0.67 -0.19
N TYR A 67 19.48 -1.74 -0.95
CA TYR A 67 18.62 -2.92 -0.98
C TYR A 67 18.57 -3.60 0.39
N THR A 68 19.73 -3.74 1.07
CA THR A 68 19.79 -4.31 2.41
C THR A 68 19.01 -3.47 3.42
N ALA A 69 19.12 -2.14 3.35
CA ALA A 69 18.35 -1.23 4.20
C ALA A 69 16.84 -1.31 3.91
N ALA A 70 16.44 -1.33 2.64
CA ALA A 70 15.04 -1.46 2.23
C ALA A 70 14.45 -2.80 2.71
N ARG A 71 15.19 -3.90 2.52
CA ARG A 71 14.80 -5.24 2.99
C ARG A 71 14.65 -5.28 4.51
N ALA A 72 15.55 -4.65 5.25
CA ALA A 72 15.45 -4.56 6.71
C ALA A 72 14.20 -3.79 7.17
N ARG A 73 13.89 -2.65 6.54
CA ARG A 73 12.66 -1.88 6.84
C ARG A 73 11.38 -2.67 6.55
N LEU A 74 11.37 -3.39 5.43
CA LEU A 74 10.22 -4.22 5.06
C LEU A 74 10.05 -5.40 6.04
N ASN A 75 11.14 -6.06 6.44
CA ASN A 75 11.08 -7.15 7.41
C ASN A 75 10.63 -6.66 8.81
N ASP A 76 11.12 -5.51 9.28
CA ASP A 76 10.61 -4.88 10.52
C ASP A 76 9.09 -4.64 10.42
N ALA A 77 8.59 -4.18 9.27
CA ALA A 77 7.17 -3.96 9.06
C ALA A 77 6.35 -5.27 9.05
N ILE A 78 6.92 -6.37 8.53
CA ILE A 78 6.30 -7.70 8.57
C ILE A 78 6.19 -8.18 10.02
N GLU A 79 7.28 -8.12 10.78
CA GLU A 79 7.34 -8.57 12.18
C GLU A 79 6.44 -7.74 13.09
N ARG A 80 6.32 -6.44 12.82
CA ARG A 80 5.56 -5.48 13.63
C ARG A 80 4.20 -5.12 13.04
N SER A 81 3.71 -5.91 12.09
CA SER A 81 2.49 -5.66 11.31
C SER A 81 1.25 -5.32 12.17
N GLU A 82 1.05 -6.02 13.29
CA GLU A 82 -0.05 -5.78 14.24
C GLU A 82 0.05 -4.42 14.98
N SER A 83 1.28 -3.92 15.13
CA SER A 83 1.53 -2.64 15.80
C SER A 83 1.40 -1.45 14.85
N MET A 84 1.52 -1.64 13.54
CA MET A 84 1.45 -0.56 12.56
C MET A 84 0.01 -0.36 12.07
N ILE A 85 -0.38 0.89 11.82
CA ILE A 85 -1.78 1.24 11.49
C ILE A 85 -1.87 2.11 10.24
N TYR A 86 -3.03 2.10 9.58
CA TYR A 86 -3.27 3.01 8.46
C TYR A 86 -3.36 4.46 8.92
N ASN A 87 -2.63 5.36 8.27
CA ASN A 87 -2.64 6.78 8.62
C ASN A 87 -3.76 7.53 7.91
N LEU A 88 -4.96 7.48 8.50
CA LEU A 88 -6.13 8.19 7.97
C LEU A 88 -5.94 9.71 7.95
N PHE A 89 -5.20 10.27 8.91
CA PHE A 89 -4.95 11.71 8.97
C PHE A 89 -4.01 12.18 7.84
N ASP A 90 -2.97 11.40 7.52
CA ASP A 90 -2.12 11.66 6.34
C ASP A 90 -2.94 11.54 5.06
N ALA A 91 -3.74 10.48 4.92
CA ALA A 91 -4.61 10.30 3.76
C ALA A 91 -5.56 11.49 3.55
N ALA A 92 -6.16 12.01 4.62
CA ALA A 92 -7.03 13.19 4.56
C ALA A 92 -6.28 14.50 4.25
N ALA A 93 -4.99 14.59 4.58
CA ALA A 93 -4.14 15.74 4.32
C ALA A 93 -3.57 15.78 2.88
N LEU A 94 -3.41 14.60 2.25
CA LEU A 94 -2.81 14.47 0.90
C LEU A 94 -3.47 15.37 -0.17
N PRO A 95 -4.80 15.48 -0.29
CA PRO A 95 -5.44 16.35 -1.29
C PRO A 95 -5.09 17.85 -1.14
N PHE A 96 -4.63 18.25 0.04
CA PHE A 96 -4.21 19.63 0.33
C PHE A 96 -2.70 19.85 0.17
N GLY A 97 -1.98 18.87 -0.42
CA GLY A 97 -0.53 18.92 -0.58
C GLY A 97 0.24 18.85 0.75
N LYS A 98 -0.43 18.42 1.83
CA LYS A 98 0.15 18.33 3.17
C LYS A 98 0.41 16.88 3.54
N ARG A 99 1.47 16.65 4.32
CA ARG A 99 1.79 15.35 4.91
C ARG A 99 1.59 15.42 6.42
N TYR A 100 1.00 14.37 6.99
CA TYR A 100 0.77 14.23 8.42
C TYR A 100 1.39 12.92 8.93
N ARG A 101 2.72 12.93 9.06
CA ARG A 101 3.49 11.74 9.46
C ARG A 101 3.32 11.45 10.96
N LEU A 102 2.86 10.24 11.27
CA LEU A 102 2.67 9.72 12.61
C LEU A 102 3.52 8.46 12.78
N LYS A 103 4.08 8.27 13.98
CA LYS A 103 4.91 7.09 14.26
C LYS A 103 4.12 5.80 14.06
N ASP A 104 4.72 4.86 13.33
CA ASP A 104 4.16 3.53 12.97
C ASP A 104 2.80 3.61 12.26
N ALA A 105 2.51 4.71 11.58
CA ALA A 105 1.27 4.88 10.83
C ALA A 105 1.54 5.39 9.41
N TYR A 106 1.07 4.63 8.42
CA TYR A 106 1.40 4.86 7.02
C TYR A 106 0.16 4.78 6.10
N THR A 107 0.19 5.54 5.02
CA THR A 107 -0.54 5.30 3.76
C THR A 107 0.31 4.42 2.83
N CYS A 108 -0.29 3.83 1.79
CA CYS A 108 0.43 2.99 0.81
C CYS A 108 1.68 3.68 0.23
N VAL A 109 1.54 4.92 -0.23
CA VAL A 109 2.67 5.69 -0.79
C VAL A 109 3.70 6.07 0.26
N SER A 110 3.27 6.47 1.47
CA SER A 110 4.22 6.83 2.53
C SER A 110 5.03 5.63 3.01
N PHE A 111 4.43 4.44 3.01
CA PHE A 111 5.10 3.21 3.35
C PHE A 111 6.09 2.81 2.26
N ALA A 112 5.68 2.87 0.99
CA ALA A 112 6.57 2.63 -0.13
C ALA A 112 7.79 3.55 -0.08
N SER A 113 7.56 4.84 0.13
CA SER A 113 8.62 5.85 0.27
C SER A 113 9.56 5.55 1.44
N TYR A 114 9.02 5.15 2.59
CA TYR A 114 9.79 4.77 3.78
C TYR A 114 10.71 3.57 3.50
N VAL A 115 10.17 2.49 2.90
CA VAL A 115 10.95 1.29 2.60
C VAL A 115 12.06 1.61 1.59
N LEU A 116 11.70 2.32 0.52
CA LEU A 116 12.63 2.70 -0.55
C LEU A 116 13.64 3.80 -0.15
N GLY A 117 13.48 4.44 1.01
CA GLY A 117 14.35 5.55 1.43
C GLY A 117 14.16 6.83 0.60
N MET A 118 12.97 7.04 0.03
CA MET A 118 12.63 8.18 -0.83
C MET A 118 11.83 9.23 -0.04
N ASP A 119 12.50 9.94 0.87
CA ASP A 119 11.84 10.85 1.82
C ASP A 119 11.17 12.08 1.17
N ASP A 120 11.58 12.40 -0.06
CA ASP A 120 11.09 13.51 -0.89
C ASP A 120 9.73 13.22 -1.57
N VAL A 121 9.33 11.94 -1.66
CA VAL A 121 8.08 11.53 -2.30
C VAL A 121 6.86 11.91 -1.45
N LYS A 122 5.97 12.75 -1.99
CA LYS A 122 4.78 13.23 -1.29
C LYS A 122 3.53 12.42 -1.62
N ASP A 123 3.35 12.10 -2.89
CA ASP A 123 2.18 11.37 -3.39
C ASP A 123 2.55 10.36 -4.47
N ILE A 124 1.55 9.65 -5.00
CA ILE A 124 1.76 8.60 -6.00
C ILE A 124 2.31 9.18 -7.31
N GLY A 125 1.94 10.41 -7.67
CA GLY A 125 2.44 11.07 -8.87
C GLY A 125 3.94 11.38 -8.76
N ASP A 126 4.40 11.84 -7.59
CA ASP A 126 5.84 12.01 -7.33
C ASP A 126 6.61 10.69 -7.47
N LEU A 127 6.07 9.61 -6.88
CA LEU A 127 6.69 8.29 -6.95
C LEU A 127 6.73 7.76 -8.39
N GLU A 128 5.62 7.91 -9.12
CA GLU A 128 5.48 7.52 -10.52
C GLU A 128 6.50 8.25 -11.40
N ASN A 129 6.63 9.57 -11.23
CA ASN A 129 7.61 10.38 -11.96
C ASN A 129 9.04 9.93 -11.64
N ARG A 130 9.35 9.69 -10.37
CA ARG A 130 10.69 9.26 -9.91
C ARG A 130 11.08 7.90 -10.49
N LEU A 131 10.14 6.97 -10.54
CA LEU A 131 10.35 5.60 -11.02
C LEU A 131 10.02 5.40 -12.50
N SER A 132 9.68 6.46 -13.23
CA SER A 132 9.27 6.37 -14.64
C SER A 132 10.31 5.66 -15.52
N ARG A 133 11.60 5.91 -15.30
CA ARG A 133 12.71 5.27 -16.02
C ARG A 133 12.93 3.80 -15.66
N ASN A 134 12.37 3.38 -14.54
CA ASN A 134 12.48 2.02 -13.98
C ASN A 134 11.27 1.14 -14.36
N THR A 135 10.40 1.62 -15.25
CA THR A 135 9.20 0.89 -15.67
C THR A 135 9.59 -0.37 -16.46
N VAL A 136 9.12 -1.53 -16.01
CA VAL A 136 9.33 -2.82 -16.67
C VAL A 136 8.05 -3.38 -17.29
N PHE A 137 6.89 -2.90 -16.85
CA PHE A 137 5.59 -3.24 -17.42
C PHE A 137 4.59 -2.12 -17.13
N GLU A 138 3.74 -1.80 -18.11
CA GLU A 138 2.61 -0.88 -17.96
C GLU A 138 1.46 -1.40 -18.82
N GLY A 139 0.33 -1.72 -18.20
CA GLY A 139 -0.75 -2.45 -18.87
C GLY A 139 -1.86 -2.88 -17.91
N GLY A 140 -2.68 -3.84 -18.36
CA GLY A 140 -3.73 -4.43 -17.54
C GLY A 140 -3.18 -5.43 -16.54
N LEU A 141 -3.78 -5.50 -15.35
CA LEU A 141 -3.43 -6.48 -14.34
C LEU A 141 -3.74 -7.92 -14.79
N ASN A 142 -4.79 -8.11 -15.60
CA ASN A 142 -5.12 -9.43 -16.18
C ASN A 142 -3.97 -10.02 -16.98
N GLU A 143 -3.23 -9.18 -17.73
CA GLU A 143 -2.08 -9.62 -18.52
C GLU A 143 -0.96 -10.15 -17.61
N LEU A 144 -0.70 -9.46 -16.51
CA LEU A 144 0.30 -9.88 -15.53
C LEU A 144 -0.11 -11.18 -14.81
N ILE A 145 -1.38 -11.31 -14.43
CA ILE A 145 -1.92 -12.52 -13.80
C ILE A 145 -1.77 -13.72 -14.72
N ALA A 146 -2.11 -13.57 -16.01
CA ALA A 146 -1.94 -14.62 -17.01
C ALA A 146 -0.45 -15.00 -17.18
N LYS A 147 0.43 -13.99 -17.27
CA LYS A 147 1.87 -14.19 -17.45
C LYS A 147 2.54 -14.95 -16.30
N HIS A 148 2.15 -14.66 -15.06
CA HIS A 148 2.79 -15.25 -13.87
C HIS A 148 1.95 -16.33 -13.19
N SER A 149 0.79 -16.67 -13.76
CA SER A 149 -0.16 -17.63 -13.19
C SER A 149 -0.50 -17.32 -11.73
N LEU A 150 -0.82 -16.05 -11.46
CA LEU A 150 -1.14 -15.58 -10.10
C LEU A 150 -2.52 -16.10 -9.68
N THR A 151 -2.60 -16.73 -8.51
CA THR A 151 -3.84 -17.31 -7.99
C THR A 151 -4.30 -16.62 -6.72
N THR A 152 -5.59 -16.76 -6.43
CA THR A 152 -6.14 -16.41 -5.11
C THR A 152 -5.65 -17.40 -4.06
N PRO A 153 -5.33 -16.96 -2.83
CA PRO A 153 -5.00 -17.86 -1.73
C PRO A 153 -6.22 -18.69 -1.32
N GLU A 154 -6.00 -19.94 -0.93
CA GLU A 154 -7.05 -20.75 -0.31
C GLU A 154 -7.44 -20.19 1.07
N GLY A 155 -8.74 -20.11 1.36
CA GLY A 155 -9.26 -19.65 2.65
C GLY A 155 -9.18 -18.14 2.89
N ASP A 156 -9.02 -17.33 1.83
CA ASP A 156 -8.97 -15.87 1.96
C ASP A 156 -10.32 -15.27 2.42
N CYS A 157 -10.24 -14.33 3.36
CA CYS A 157 -11.38 -13.65 3.97
C CYS A 157 -11.55 -12.19 3.48
N TYR A 158 -10.81 -11.77 2.44
CA TYR A 158 -10.81 -10.38 1.96
C TYR A 158 -12.20 -9.85 1.58
N TYR A 159 -13.06 -10.72 1.01
CA TYR A 159 -14.43 -10.40 0.60
C TYR A 159 -15.50 -10.72 1.66
N GLU A 160 -15.14 -11.23 2.83
CA GLU A 160 -16.08 -11.47 3.92
C GLU A 160 -16.61 -10.16 4.50
N ARG A 161 -17.92 -9.95 4.45
CA ARG A 161 -18.58 -8.74 4.95
C ARG A 161 -18.67 -8.73 6.48
N ARG A 162 -18.28 -7.62 7.10
CA ARG A 162 -18.43 -7.39 8.56
C ARG A 162 -19.65 -6.53 8.92
N GLY A 163 -20.23 -5.84 7.93
CA GLY A 163 -21.39 -4.97 8.13
C GLY A 163 -21.01 -3.58 8.67
N LEU A 164 -21.93 -2.61 8.50
CA LEU A 164 -21.67 -1.19 8.74
C LEU A 164 -21.35 -0.85 10.21
N ILE A 165 -21.97 -1.53 11.17
CA ILE A 165 -21.76 -1.30 12.61
C ILE A 165 -20.31 -1.66 13.00
N ALA A 166 -19.81 -2.79 12.52
CA ALA A 166 -18.45 -3.22 12.77
C ALA A 166 -17.45 -2.26 12.10
N ALA A 167 -17.70 -1.85 10.85
CA ALA A 167 -16.87 -0.88 10.15
C ALA A 167 -16.80 0.49 10.88
N ALA A 168 -17.92 0.97 11.42
CA ALA A 168 -17.95 2.20 12.21
C ALA A 168 -17.14 2.07 13.51
N ARG A 169 -17.23 0.93 14.21
CA ARG A 169 -16.43 0.65 15.40
C ARG A 169 -14.93 0.58 15.08
N ASP A 170 -14.58 -0.03 13.95
CA ASP A 170 -13.19 -0.12 13.48
C ASP A 170 -12.63 1.28 13.17
N LEU A 171 -13.42 2.14 12.51
CA LEU A 171 -13.05 3.55 12.28
C LEU A 171 -12.83 4.32 13.59
N CYS A 172 -13.76 4.24 14.55
CA CYS A 172 -13.61 4.91 15.84
C CYS A 172 -12.35 4.44 16.58
N THR A 173 -12.08 3.13 16.53
CA THR A 173 -10.86 2.54 17.10
C THR A 173 -9.61 3.08 16.41
N LEU A 174 -9.61 3.15 15.08
CA LEU A 174 -8.49 3.68 14.30
C LEU A 174 -8.21 5.14 14.66
N VAL A 175 -9.24 6.00 14.66
CA VAL A 175 -9.10 7.42 15.00
C VAL A 175 -8.54 7.60 16.41
N LYS A 176 -9.06 6.86 17.40
CA LYS A 176 -8.53 6.89 18.77
C LYS A 176 -7.06 6.48 18.82
N ARG A 177 -6.66 5.41 18.12
CA ARG A 177 -5.26 4.98 18.05
C ARG A 177 -4.37 6.03 17.40
N LEU A 178 -4.83 6.68 16.33
CA LEU A 178 -4.08 7.74 15.64
C LEU A 178 -3.88 8.97 16.52
N MET A 179 -4.89 9.39 17.29
CA MET A 179 -4.76 10.52 18.23
C MET A 179 -3.73 10.27 19.35
N LEU A 180 -3.49 9.00 19.69
CA LEU A 180 -2.47 8.60 20.67
C LEU A 180 -1.06 8.48 20.08
N ARG A 181 -0.90 8.54 18.74
CA ARG A 181 0.42 8.44 18.11
C ARG A 181 1.16 9.77 18.19
N ARG A 182 2.48 9.67 18.40
CA ARG A 182 3.40 10.80 18.32
C ARG A 182 3.54 11.23 16.86
N LYS A 183 3.53 12.55 16.64
CA LYS A 183 3.92 13.14 15.36
C LYS A 183 5.41 12.91 15.13
N CYS A 184 5.77 12.53 13.89
CA CYS A 184 7.17 12.52 13.47
C CYS A 184 7.65 13.97 13.32
N ALA A 185 8.91 14.22 13.68
CA ALA A 185 9.56 15.52 13.49
C ALA A 185 9.73 15.82 12.00
#